data_AF-A0A1Q6DRU9-F1
#
_entry.id   AF-A0A1Q6DRU9-F1
#
_cell.length_a   1.000
_cell.length_b   1.000
_cell.length_c   1.000
_cell.angle_alpha   90.00
_cell.angle_beta   90.00
_cell.angle_gamma   90.00
#
_symmetry.space_group_name_H-M   'P 1'
#
loop_
_entity.id
_entity.type
_entity.pdbx_description
1 polymer ?
#
loop_
_entity_poly.entity_id
_entity_poly.type
_entity_poly.pdbx_seq_one_letter_code
_entity_poly.pdbx_strand_id
1 'polypeptide(L)'
;MVEEVIKKDGSKEPFLREKITLSLTTVGEKPERARKAAKEIEKMFSDRKTVESHEIRNQLIKHLNQQGIIKPDEPSNHMEKIKETEKYLNNKGLGFEASETLLLKLDDFEKFNELSRKIGQKGNVKIIEVDQLNSETIVEVKILPSTISFH
;
A
#
# COMPACT_ATOMS: atom_id res chain seq x y z
N MET A 1 -0.77 -26.91 -1.95
CA MET A 1 -1.34 -25.56 -2.07
C MET A 1 -1.14 -24.89 -0.73
N VAL A 2 -0.80 -23.60 -0.73
CA VAL A 2 -0.71 -22.83 0.51
C VAL A 2 -2.06 -22.79 1.22
N GLU A 3 -2.05 -23.12 2.51
CA GLU A 3 -3.24 -23.22 3.35
C GLU A 3 -3.28 -22.09 4.38
N GLU A 4 -2.14 -21.71 4.94
CA GLU A 4 -2.06 -20.74 6.04
C GLU A 4 -1.07 -19.61 5.74
N VAL A 5 -1.37 -18.43 6.27
CA VAL A 5 -0.49 -17.27 6.34
C VAL A 5 -0.08 -17.05 7.79
N ILE A 6 1.23 -16.93 8.04
CA ILE A 6 1.80 -16.55 9.32
C ILE A 6 1.93 -15.02 9.32
N LYS A 7 1.21 -14.36 10.21
CA LYS A 7 1.26 -12.91 10.38
C LYS A 7 2.54 -12.47 11.08
N LYS A 8 2.77 -11.15 11.07
CA LYS A 8 3.91 -10.51 11.76
C LYS A 8 3.96 -10.81 13.27
N ASP A 9 2.81 -11.02 13.91
CA ASP A 9 2.71 -11.38 15.34
C ASP A 9 2.88 -12.90 15.59
N GLY A 10 3.17 -13.69 14.56
CA GLY A 10 3.30 -15.14 14.61
C GLY A 10 1.95 -15.89 14.58
N SER A 11 0.82 -15.19 14.65
CA SER A 11 -0.49 -15.83 14.53
C SER A 11 -0.72 -16.37 13.13
N LYS A 12 -1.54 -17.41 13.02
CA LYS A 12 -1.87 -18.06 11.75
C LYS A 12 -3.30 -17.75 11.33
N GLU A 13 -3.50 -17.57 10.04
CA GLU A 13 -4.82 -17.46 9.44
C GLU A 13 -4.90 -18.20 8.11
N PRO A 14 -6.11 -18.54 7.61
CA PRO A 14 -6.25 -19.13 6.29
C PRO A 14 -5.69 -18.23 5.19
N PHE A 15 -4.99 -18.83 4.23
CA PHE A 15 -4.60 -18.15 3.01
C PHE A 15 -5.84 -17.86 2.16
N LEU A 16 -6.10 -16.57 1.92
CA LEU A 16 -7.22 -16.12 1.11
C LEU A 16 -6.70 -15.31 -0.06
N ARG A 17 -6.79 -15.86 -1.27
CA ARG A 17 -6.46 -15.14 -2.52
C ARG A 17 -7.23 -13.81 -2.63
N GLU A 18 -8.45 -13.76 -2.12
CA GLU A 18 -9.27 -12.54 -2.14
C GLU A 18 -8.61 -11.38 -1.39
N LYS A 19 -7.91 -11.64 -0.28
CA LYS A 19 -7.16 -10.59 0.43
C LYS A 19 -6.07 -9.99 -0.44
N ILE A 20 -5.39 -10.82 -1.24
CA ILE A 20 -4.36 -10.37 -2.19
C ILE A 20 -4.98 -9.51 -3.29
N THR A 21 -6.11 -9.97 -3.87
CA THR A 21 -6.86 -9.20 -4.87
C THR A 21 -7.28 -7.84 -4.32
N LEU A 22 -7.85 -7.82 -3.10
CA LEU A 22 -8.30 -6.61 -2.44
C LEU A 22 -7.14 -5.62 -2.25
N SER A 23 -6.02 -6.07 -1.68
CA SER A 23 -4.83 -5.22 -1.50
C SER A 23 -4.35 -4.58 -2.81
N LEU A 24 -4.31 -5.33 -3.91
CA LEU A 24 -3.95 -4.81 -5.23
C LEU A 24 -4.95 -3.76 -5.73
N THR A 25 -6.25 -4.03 -5.59
CA THR A 25 -7.27 -3.07 -6.02
C THR A 25 -7.29 -1.79 -5.19
N THR A 26 -7.01 -1.90 -3.88
CA THR A 26 -6.95 -0.76 -2.96
C THR A 26 -5.85 0.24 -3.35
N VAL A 27 -4.77 -0.24 -3.97
CA VAL A 27 -3.65 0.60 -4.43
C VAL A 27 -3.76 1.01 -5.90
N GLY A 28 -4.95 0.84 -6.50
CA GLY A 28 -5.26 1.34 -7.84
C GLY A 28 -5.08 0.34 -8.98
N GLU A 29 -4.80 -0.94 -8.70
CA GLU A 29 -4.76 -1.98 -9.74
C GLU A 29 -6.17 -2.26 -10.29
N LYS A 30 -6.26 -2.52 -11.62
CA LYS A 30 -7.54 -2.86 -12.25
C LYS A 30 -8.02 -4.23 -11.75
N PRO A 31 -9.32 -4.42 -11.44
CA PRO A 31 -9.83 -5.67 -10.85
C PRO A 31 -9.44 -6.95 -11.60
N GLU A 32 -9.45 -6.94 -12.93
CA GLU A 32 -9.06 -8.09 -13.74
C GLU A 32 -7.58 -8.43 -13.62
N ARG A 33 -6.71 -7.40 -13.64
CA ARG A 33 -5.26 -7.56 -13.44
C ARG A 33 -4.94 -8.00 -12.02
N ALA A 34 -5.62 -7.42 -11.03
CA ALA A 34 -5.48 -7.80 -9.63
C ALA A 34 -5.80 -9.28 -9.39
N ARG A 35 -6.90 -9.80 -9.96
CA ARG A 35 -7.25 -11.23 -9.87
C ARG A 35 -6.21 -12.13 -10.52
N LYS A 36 -5.70 -11.73 -11.70
CA LYS A 36 -4.65 -12.49 -12.40
C LYS A 36 -3.37 -12.53 -11.59
N ALA A 37 -2.92 -11.39 -11.09
CA ALA A 37 -1.74 -11.26 -10.25
C ALA A 37 -1.87 -12.07 -8.95
N ALA A 38 -3.02 -12.00 -8.28
CA ALA A 38 -3.28 -12.77 -7.06
C ALA A 38 -3.17 -14.28 -7.30
N LYS A 39 -3.65 -14.77 -8.45
CA LYS A 39 -3.50 -16.18 -8.85
C LYS A 39 -2.05 -16.55 -9.17
N GLU A 40 -1.28 -15.64 -9.78
CA GLU A 40 0.14 -15.86 -10.05
C GLU A 40 0.96 -15.92 -8.76
N ILE A 41 0.70 -15.01 -7.81
CA ILE A 41 1.33 -14.97 -6.50
C ILE A 41 0.99 -16.22 -5.68
N GLU A 42 -0.27 -16.65 -5.65
CA GLU A 42 -0.69 -17.92 -5.02
C GLU A 42 0.11 -19.12 -5.55
N LYS A 43 0.35 -19.19 -6.86
CA LYS A 43 1.12 -20.27 -7.47
C LYS A 43 2.58 -20.30 -7.03
N MET A 44 3.18 -19.15 -6.72
CA MET A 44 4.57 -19.05 -6.25
C MET A 44 4.79 -19.77 -4.91
N PHE A 45 3.72 -20.02 -4.16
CA PHE A 45 3.76 -20.69 -2.86
C PHE A 45 3.05 -22.05 -2.89
N SER A 46 2.78 -22.60 -4.08
CA SER A 46 1.93 -23.79 -4.25
C SER A 46 2.51 -25.07 -3.62
N ASP A 47 3.84 -25.13 -3.50
CA ASP A 47 4.65 -26.20 -2.89
C ASP A 47 4.77 -26.08 -1.37
N ARG A 48 4.32 -24.97 -0.79
CA ARG A 48 4.37 -24.71 0.65
C ARG A 48 2.99 -24.86 1.27
N LYS A 49 2.94 -25.36 2.51
CA LYS A 49 1.71 -25.42 3.31
C LYS A 49 1.43 -24.09 4.01
N THR A 50 2.48 -23.41 4.45
CA THR A 50 2.41 -22.13 5.16
C THR A 50 3.34 -21.11 4.50
N VAL A 51 2.94 -19.85 4.51
CA VAL A 51 3.74 -18.73 4.00
C VAL A 51 3.71 -17.57 4.98
N GLU A 52 4.78 -16.80 5.09
CA GLU A 52 4.74 -15.59 5.92
C GLU A 52 4.07 -14.42 5.18
N SER A 53 3.32 -13.59 5.91
CA SER A 53 2.61 -12.44 5.33
C SER A 53 3.57 -11.47 4.63
N HIS A 54 4.79 -11.33 5.16
CA HIS A 54 5.82 -10.48 4.57
C HIS A 54 6.31 -11.01 3.21
N GLU A 55 6.35 -12.33 3.01
CA GLU A 55 6.73 -12.93 1.72
C GLU A 55 5.70 -12.62 0.64
N ILE A 56 4.41 -12.73 0.97
CA ILE A 56 3.31 -12.36 0.06
C ILE A 56 3.43 -10.88 -0.31
N ARG A 57 3.62 -10.01 0.70
CA ARG A 57 3.75 -8.56 0.52
C ARG A 57 4.92 -8.20 -0.40
N ASN A 58 6.07 -8.85 -0.22
CA ASN A 58 7.22 -8.66 -1.10
C ASN A 58 6.90 -9.01 -2.56
N GLN A 59 6.14 -10.07 -2.82
CA GLN A 59 5.71 -10.41 -4.18
C GLN A 59 4.71 -9.39 -4.75
N LEU A 60 3.81 -8.87 -3.91
CA LEU A 60 2.88 -7.82 -4.31
C LEU A 60 3.60 -6.54 -4.73
N ILE A 61 4.53 -6.06 -3.91
CA ILE A 61 5.32 -4.86 -4.22
C ILE A 61 6.14 -5.07 -5.49
N LYS A 62 6.79 -6.23 -5.65
CA LYS A 62 7.53 -6.57 -6.88
C LYS A 62 6.63 -6.52 -8.11
N HIS A 63 5.43 -7.09 -8.03
CA HIS A 63 4.45 -7.05 -9.12
C HIS A 63 4.06 -5.62 -9.48
N LEU A 64 3.68 -4.81 -8.49
CA LEU A 64 3.29 -3.41 -8.69
C LEU A 64 4.41 -2.55 -9.28
N ASN A 65 5.66 -2.82 -8.87
CA ASN A 65 6.84 -2.17 -9.43
C ASN A 65 7.04 -2.54 -10.91
N GLN A 66 6.89 -3.82 -11.26
CA GLN A 66 6.99 -4.29 -12.65
C GLN A 66 5.90 -3.72 -13.55
N GLN A 67 4.70 -3.47 -13.01
CA GLN A 67 3.61 -2.80 -13.74
C GLN A 67 3.80 -1.28 -13.83
N GLY A 68 4.83 -0.72 -13.18
CA GLY A 68 5.09 0.72 -13.15
C GLY A 68 4.05 1.52 -12.36
N ILE A 69 3.29 0.86 -11.48
CA ILE A 69 2.29 1.51 -10.61
C ILE A 69 2.98 2.30 -9.50
N ILE A 70 4.03 1.73 -8.93
CA ILE A 70 4.90 2.41 -7.98
C ILE A 70 6.19 2.82 -8.68
N LYS A 71 6.49 4.11 -8.65
CA LYS A 71 7.71 4.68 -9.21
C LYS A 71 8.43 5.47 -8.15
N PRO A 72 9.77 5.36 -8.06
CA PRO A 72 10.55 6.21 -7.18
C PRO A 72 10.31 7.66 -7.57
N ASP A 73 10.11 8.50 -6.57
CA ASP A 73 9.83 9.91 -6.75
C ASP A 73 10.35 10.72 -5.56
N GLU A 74 10.51 12.03 -5.77
CA GLU A 74 10.96 12.94 -4.73
C GLU A 74 9.87 13.16 -3.66
N PRO A 75 10.25 13.42 -2.40
CA PRO A 75 9.29 13.70 -1.33
C PRO A 75 8.31 14.83 -1.66
N SER A 76 8.73 15.85 -2.43
CA SER A 76 7.85 16.94 -2.88
C SER A 76 6.71 16.44 -3.75
N ASN A 77 7.01 15.55 -4.70
CA ASN A 77 6.04 15.03 -5.66
C ASN A 77 5.08 14.06 -4.96
N HIS A 78 5.57 13.28 -4.01
CA HIS A 78 4.71 12.47 -3.14
C HIS A 78 3.77 13.33 -2.29
N MET A 79 4.24 14.46 -1.76
CA MET A 79 3.36 15.42 -1.05
C MET A 79 2.33 16.07 -1.97
N GLU A 80 2.65 16.30 -3.23
CA GLU A 80 1.69 16.77 -4.23
C GLU A 80 0.61 15.73 -4.51
N LYS A 81 0.99 14.46 -4.74
CA LYS A 81 0.03 13.34 -4.88
C LYS A 81 -0.89 13.22 -3.67
N ILE A 82 -0.33 13.33 -2.46
CA ILE A 82 -1.12 13.33 -1.22
C ILE A 82 -2.16 14.47 -1.25
N LYS A 83 -1.75 15.70 -1.60
CA LYS A 83 -2.66 16.85 -1.67
C LYS A 83 -3.76 16.67 -2.73
N GLU A 84 -3.42 16.12 -3.89
CA GLU A 84 -4.40 15.82 -4.94
C GLU A 84 -5.43 14.81 -4.46
N THR A 85 -4.99 13.74 -3.78
CA THR A 85 -5.88 12.74 -3.19
C THR A 85 -6.75 13.34 -2.09
N GLU A 86 -6.20 14.19 -1.21
CA GLU A 86 -6.98 14.93 -0.20
C GLU A 86 -8.10 15.76 -0.87
N LYS A 87 -7.76 16.52 -1.92
CA LYS A 87 -8.72 17.33 -2.67
C LYS A 87 -9.79 16.47 -3.32
N TYR A 88 -9.41 15.34 -3.90
CA TYR A 88 -10.34 14.38 -4.50
C TYR A 88 -11.34 13.84 -3.47
N LEU A 89 -10.85 13.40 -2.31
CA LEU A 89 -11.68 12.87 -1.21
C LEU A 89 -12.67 13.93 -0.70
N ASN A 90 -12.21 15.16 -0.50
CA ASN A 90 -13.05 16.27 -0.05
C ASN A 90 -14.14 16.63 -1.08
N ASN A 91 -13.77 16.73 -2.36
CA ASN A 91 -14.68 17.17 -3.42
C ASN A 91 -15.80 16.18 -3.72
N LYS A 92 -15.59 14.88 -3.47
CA LYS A 92 -16.63 13.87 -3.69
C LYS A 92 -17.69 13.83 -2.59
N GLY A 93 -17.56 14.64 -1.53
CA GLY A 93 -18.51 14.62 -0.40
C GLY A 93 -18.60 13.26 0.26
N LEU A 94 -17.57 12.42 0.11
CA LEU A 94 -17.53 11.09 0.69
C LEU A 94 -17.38 11.28 2.20
N GLY A 95 -18.29 10.68 2.98
CA GLY A 95 -18.40 10.87 4.42
C GLY A 95 -17.16 10.42 5.21
N PHE A 96 -17.29 10.44 6.54
CA PHE A 96 -16.22 10.20 7.52
C PHE A 96 -15.41 8.90 7.34
N GLU A 97 -15.90 7.93 6.57
CA GLU A 97 -15.24 6.65 6.30
C GLU A 97 -14.47 6.59 4.98
N ALA A 98 -14.56 7.64 4.15
CA ALA A 98 -13.82 7.69 2.90
C ALA A 98 -12.32 7.69 3.18
N SER A 99 -11.58 6.85 2.47
CA SER A 99 -10.13 6.89 2.50
C SER A 99 -9.55 6.35 1.22
N GLU A 100 -8.38 6.84 0.88
CA GLU A 100 -7.57 6.37 -0.23
C GLU A 100 -6.22 5.91 0.32
N THR A 101 -5.64 4.88 -0.29
CA THR A 101 -4.33 4.36 0.10
C THR A 101 -3.38 4.53 -1.06
N LEU A 102 -2.23 5.19 -0.82
CA LEU A 102 -1.17 5.34 -1.80
C LEU A 102 0.03 4.49 -1.39
N LEU A 103 0.67 3.87 -2.39
CA LEU A 103 2.01 3.32 -2.24
C LEU A 103 3.02 4.30 -2.83
N LEU A 104 3.88 4.82 -1.98
CA LEU A 104 4.91 5.79 -2.32
C LEU A 104 6.26 5.10 -2.29
N LYS A 105 7.04 5.28 -3.36
CA LYS A 105 8.37 4.68 -3.49
C LYS A 105 9.42 5.78 -3.42
N LEU A 106 10.40 5.58 -2.56
CA LEU A 106 11.49 6.51 -2.29
C LEU A 106 12.82 5.78 -2.50
N ASP A 107 13.83 6.52 -2.95
CA ASP A 107 15.13 5.93 -3.26
C ASP A 107 15.85 5.37 -2.02
N ASP A 108 15.61 5.97 -0.86
CA ASP A 108 16.29 5.61 0.38
C ASP A 108 15.48 6.01 1.64
N PHE A 109 16.06 5.67 2.80
CA PHE A 109 15.48 5.95 4.11
C PHE A 109 15.59 7.43 4.54
N GLU A 110 16.53 8.19 3.99
CA GLU A 110 16.67 9.63 4.28
C GLU A 110 15.50 10.40 3.67
N LYS A 111 15.15 10.11 2.42
CA LYS A 111 13.97 10.65 1.74
C LYS A 111 12.68 10.26 2.46
N PHE A 112 12.62 9.04 3.00
CA PHE A 112 11.51 8.63 3.88
C PHE A 112 11.42 9.50 5.14
N ASN A 113 12.53 9.78 5.81
CA ASN A 113 12.53 10.63 7.00
C ASN A 113 12.07 12.05 6.70
N GLU A 114 12.40 12.59 5.53
CA GLU A 114 11.88 13.88 5.08
C GLU A 114 10.36 13.82 4.86
N LEU A 115 9.89 12.81 4.12
CA LEU A 115 8.45 12.62 3.86
C LEU A 115 7.66 12.41 5.16
N SER A 116 8.16 11.58 6.07
CA SER A 116 7.47 11.23 7.32
C SER A 116 7.30 12.45 8.24
N ARG A 117 8.28 13.35 8.29
CA ARG A 117 8.15 14.64 9.00
C ARG A 117 7.05 15.51 8.40
N LYS A 118 6.96 15.60 7.06
CA LYS A 118 5.91 16.36 6.38
C LYS A 118 4.53 15.75 6.58
N ILE A 119 4.42 14.41 6.53
CA ILE A 119 3.18 13.69 6.83
C ILE A 119 2.79 13.87 8.30
N GLY A 120 3.74 13.82 9.23
CA GLY A 120 3.48 14.00 10.67
C GLY A 120 2.88 15.37 11.04
N GLN A 121 3.00 16.37 10.16
CA GLN A 121 2.35 17.67 10.31
C GLN A 121 0.88 17.67 9.85
N LYS A 122 0.40 16.59 9.21
CA LYS A 122 -0.98 16.43 8.72
C LYS A 122 -1.77 15.52 9.66
N GLY A 123 -2.93 15.98 10.13
CA GLY A 123 -3.80 15.18 11.02
C GLY A 123 -4.60 14.08 10.30
N ASN A 124 -4.73 14.15 8.98
CA ASN A 124 -5.58 13.31 8.15
C ASN A 124 -4.80 12.32 7.25
N VAL A 125 -3.48 12.23 7.41
CA VAL A 125 -2.63 11.29 6.65
C VAL A 125 -1.88 10.41 7.63
N LYS A 126 -1.90 9.09 7.41
CA LYS A 126 -1.26 8.10 8.28
C LYS A 126 -0.35 7.19 7.48
N ILE A 127 0.89 7.03 7.92
CA ILE A 127 1.76 5.96 7.44
C ILE A 127 1.25 4.65 8.06
N ILE A 128 0.91 3.70 7.21
CA ILE A 128 0.38 2.38 7.60
C ILE A 128 1.53 1.40 7.75
N GLU A 129 2.41 1.34 6.76
CA GLU A 129 3.50 0.38 6.70
C GLU A 129 4.69 0.95 5.91
N VAL A 130 5.89 0.49 6.24
CA VAL A 130 7.13 0.86 5.58
C VAL A 130 7.91 -0.42 5.31
N ASP A 131 8.25 -0.65 4.05
CA ASP A 131 8.99 -1.81 3.57
C ASP A 131 10.30 -1.37 2.90
N GLN A 132 11.31 -2.21 2.94
CA GLN A 132 12.55 -2.03 2.17
C GLN A 132 12.67 -3.10 1.09
N LEU A 133 12.88 -2.67 -0.15
CA LEU A 133 13.08 -3.55 -1.30
C LEU A 133 14.28 -3.05 -2.11
N ASN A 134 15.36 -3.84 -2.17
CA ASN A 134 16.55 -3.54 -2.98
C ASN A 134 17.12 -2.13 -2.77
N SER A 135 17.22 -1.69 -1.51
CA SER A 135 17.65 -0.34 -1.06
C SER A 135 16.60 0.77 -1.19
N GLU A 136 15.50 0.52 -1.89
CA GLU A 136 14.39 1.46 -2.02
C GLU A 136 13.45 1.32 -0.81
N THR A 137 12.84 2.43 -0.40
CA THR A 137 11.85 2.45 0.68
C THR A 137 10.45 2.58 0.09
N ILE A 138 9.57 1.64 0.40
CA ILE A 138 8.16 1.67 0.01
C ILE A 138 7.34 2.05 1.23
N VAL A 139 6.48 3.04 1.08
CA VAL A 139 5.66 3.59 2.16
C VAL A 139 4.20 3.49 1.75
N GLU A 140 3.42 2.77 2.55
CA GLU A 140 1.98 2.74 2.41
C GLU A 140 1.37 3.85 3.27
N VAL A 141 0.67 4.79 2.63
CA VAL A 141 0.02 5.91 3.32
C VAL A 141 -1.48 5.85 3.10
N LYS A 142 -2.24 5.99 4.19
CA LYS A 142 -3.69 6.14 4.17
C LYS A 142 -4.05 7.62 4.32
N ILE A 143 -4.86 8.11 3.41
CA ILE A 143 -5.32 9.50 3.35
C ILE A 143 -6.80 9.52 3.68
N LEU A 144 -7.17 10.35 4.64
CA LEU A 144 -8.54 10.64 5.05
C LEU A 144 -8.94 12.03 4.51
N PRO A 145 -10.24 12.29 4.28
CA PRO A 145 -10.75 13.64 4.06
C PRO A 145 -10.22 14.54 5.17
N SER A 146 -9.81 15.75 4.80
CA SER A 146 -9.47 16.74 5.82
C SER A 146 -10.77 17.09 6.54
N THR A 147 -10.78 17.02 7.86
CA THR A 147 -11.87 17.61 8.66
C THR A 147 -11.97 19.07 8.25
N ILE A 148 -13.05 19.44 7.56
CA ILE A 148 -13.36 20.84 7.31
C ILE A 148 -13.58 21.43 8.69
N SER A 149 -12.63 22.20 9.20
CA SER A 149 -12.87 23.11 10.31
C SER A 149 -13.90 24.11 9.79
N PHE A 150 -15.16 23.93 10.19
CA PHE A 150 -16.17 24.97 10.07
C PHE A 150 -15.66 26.15 10.91
N HIS A 151 -15.14 27.18 10.23
CA HIS A 151 -14.87 28.49 10.81
C HIS A 151 -16.13 29.34 10.78
#